data_AF-A0AAG5DGI7-F1
#
_entry.id   AF-A0AAG5DGI7-F1
#
_cell.length_a   1.000
_cell.length_b   1.000
_cell.length_c   1.000
_cell.angle_alpha   90.00
_cell.angle_beta   90.00
_cell.angle_gamma   90.00
#
_symmetry.space_group_name_H-M   'P 1'
#
loop_
_entity.id
_entity.type
_entity.pdbx_description
1 polymer ?
#
loop_
_entity_poly.entity_id
_entity_poly.type
_entity_poly.pdbx_seq_one_letter_code
_entity_poly.pdbx_strand_id
1 'polypeptide(L)'
;MPLPACFANAVEPMQVDVQPEDNENNEEDVYIVENPSIDLELLANQYTGLAKLHRLIYVADHCPSLRLESLRMAINYVTTTYNVTLYQHLHKKLADNVSALFLPDVTSQSGGSQEIPTFDAAWVETKSKKSALKLEKLDCDLKNYKANSIKESIRRGHDDLGDHYLNCGDLSNALKCYSRARDYCTSGKHVVNMCLNVIKVSIYLQNWSHVLSYVSKAEGTTEISETSKDKDPNQVVITRLKCAAGLAELATRKYKSAAKHFLQANFDHCEFPEMISTNNVAIYGGLCALATFDRQELKNVISSSSFKLFLELEPQLRDIIFKFYESKYDSCLKLLDEIKDNLLLDMYIAPHVNALYTQIRNRALVQYFSPYMSADMRKMATAFNRSVAALENELMQLILDGQIQARIDSHNKILYAKDADQRSATFEKAINVGKEFQRRTRMLILRAAMVRRHIHVKNQPRESSNHGAEICVPASGSSSGSLARN
;
A
#
# COMPACT_ATOMS: atom_id res chain seq x y z
N MET A 1 48.27 2.50 38.13
CA MET A 1 47.05 2.43 38.98
C MET A 1 46.19 3.66 38.69
N PRO A 2 44.85 3.53 38.65
CA PRO A 2 44.13 3.45 37.38
C PRO A 2 43.36 4.71 36.94
N LEU A 3 42.92 4.66 35.67
CA LEU A 3 42.11 5.61 34.89
C LEU A 3 40.68 5.82 35.46
N PRO A 4 40.02 6.96 35.17
CA PRO A 4 38.63 7.20 35.59
C PRO A 4 37.62 6.43 34.73
N ALA A 5 36.57 5.98 35.40
CA ALA A 5 35.52 5.10 34.90
C ALA A 5 34.70 5.69 33.74
N CYS A 6 34.38 4.81 32.78
CA CYS A 6 33.40 5.02 31.73
C CYS A 6 32.01 5.27 32.32
N PHE A 7 31.40 6.41 32.00
CA PHE A 7 29.97 6.63 32.18
C PHE A 7 29.21 5.71 31.22
N ALA A 8 28.48 4.75 31.79
CA ALA A 8 27.49 3.97 31.07
C ALA A 8 26.33 4.89 30.68
N ASN A 9 26.18 5.18 29.39
CA ASN A 9 24.99 5.80 28.85
C ASN A 9 23.81 4.82 29.01
N ALA A 10 22.96 5.08 29.99
CA ALA A 10 21.64 4.47 30.07
C ALA A 10 20.81 5.01 28.90
N VAL A 11 20.60 4.17 27.88
CA VAL A 11 19.66 4.46 26.80
C VAL A 11 18.26 4.34 27.39
N GLU A 12 17.56 5.48 27.51
CA GLU A 12 16.15 5.51 27.91
C GLU A 12 15.30 4.66 26.95
N PRO A 13 14.28 3.94 27.46
CA PRO A 13 13.38 3.20 26.60
C PRO A 13 12.57 4.19 25.75
N MET A 14 12.69 4.08 24.43
CA MET A 14 11.84 4.80 23.47
C MET A 14 10.37 4.68 23.88
N GLN A 15 9.81 5.80 24.35
CA GLN A 15 8.38 5.99 24.58
C GLN A 15 7.72 5.93 23.20
N VAL A 16 6.94 4.89 22.95
CA VAL A 16 6.11 4.79 21.75
C VAL A 16 4.88 5.65 21.98
N ASP A 17 5.06 6.96 21.84
CA ASP A 17 3.93 7.86 21.66
C ASP A 17 3.37 7.56 20.28
N VAL A 18 2.23 6.88 20.26
CA VAL A 18 1.38 6.76 19.07
C VAL A 18 0.84 8.16 18.82
N GLN A 19 1.59 8.99 18.10
CA GLN A 19 1.02 10.17 17.48
C GLN A 19 0.05 9.67 16.41
N PRO A 20 -1.22 10.12 16.42
CA PRO A 20 -2.08 9.94 15.26
C PRO A 20 -1.45 10.77 14.14
N GLU A 21 -0.68 10.13 13.25
CA GLU A 21 -0.40 10.76 11.98
C GLU A 21 -1.74 10.89 11.26
N ASP A 22 -2.08 12.13 10.90
CA ASP A 22 -3.22 12.46 10.06
C ASP A 22 -3.09 11.68 8.76
N ASN A 23 -3.78 10.53 8.70
CA ASN A 23 -3.85 9.69 7.51
C ASN A 23 -4.60 10.52 6.46
N GLU A 24 -3.85 11.23 5.61
CA GLU A 24 -4.39 12.00 4.49
C GLU A 24 -5.28 11.09 3.65
N ASN A 25 -6.60 11.30 3.74
CA ASN A 25 -7.66 10.92 2.82
C ASN A 25 -7.46 9.61 2.03
N ASN A 26 -7.76 8.48 2.67
CA ASN A 26 -8.37 7.36 1.95
C ASN A 26 -9.89 7.63 1.90
N GLU A 27 -10.32 8.55 1.04
CA GLU A 27 -11.70 8.50 0.56
C GLU A 27 -11.82 7.17 -0.19
N GLU A 28 -12.48 6.18 0.41
CA GLU A 28 -12.79 4.92 -0.26
C GLU A 28 -13.71 5.26 -1.45
N ASP A 29 -13.15 5.22 -2.66
CA ASP A 29 -13.95 5.37 -3.88
C ASP A 29 -15.06 4.31 -3.85
N VAL A 30 -16.30 4.75 -3.64
CA VAL A 30 -17.46 3.85 -3.61
C VAL A 30 -17.77 3.43 -5.05
N TYR A 31 -17.32 2.25 -5.44
CA TYR A 31 -17.67 1.63 -6.71
C TYR A 31 -18.31 0.26 -6.49
N ILE A 32 -19.09 -0.18 -7.47
CA ILE A 32 -19.83 -1.44 -7.46
C ILE A 32 -19.32 -2.30 -8.61
N VAL A 33 -18.99 -3.56 -8.31
CA VAL A 33 -18.60 -4.56 -9.31
C VAL A 33 -19.74 -5.57 -9.47
N GLU A 34 -20.38 -5.57 -10.65
CA GLU A 34 -21.57 -6.39 -10.90
C GLU A 34 -21.26 -7.80 -11.42
N ASN A 35 -20.19 -7.98 -12.21
CA ASN A 35 -19.85 -9.24 -12.89
C ASN A 35 -18.45 -9.76 -12.58
N PRO A 36 -18.12 -10.13 -11.34
CA PRO A 36 -16.85 -10.79 -11.06
C PRO A 36 -16.87 -12.27 -11.45
N SER A 37 -15.75 -12.76 -11.96
CA SER A 37 -15.53 -14.20 -12.20
C SER A 37 -14.85 -14.90 -11.03
N ILE A 38 -14.90 -14.30 -9.83
CA ILE A 38 -14.18 -14.76 -8.65
C ILE A 38 -14.92 -15.93 -7.99
N ASP A 39 -14.16 -16.98 -7.69
CA ASP A 39 -14.60 -18.06 -6.80
C ASP A 39 -14.35 -17.65 -5.33
N LEU A 40 -15.45 -17.40 -4.60
CA LEU A 40 -15.41 -17.00 -3.20
C LEU A 40 -14.84 -18.08 -2.27
N GLU A 41 -15.10 -19.36 -2.55
CA GLU A 41 -14.64 -20.46 -1.69
C GLU A 41 -13.13 -20.60 -1.77
N LEU A 42 -12.59 -20.55 -2.99
CA LEU A 42 -11.16 -20.56 -3.22
C LEU A 42 -10.49 -19.36 -2.54
N LEU A 43 -11.04 -18.15 -2.73
CA LEU A 43 -10.50 -16.94 -2.09
C LEU A 43 -10.52 -17.05 -0.56
N ALA A 44 -11.63 -17.52 0.02
CA ALA A 44 -11.75 -17.66 1.47
C ALA A 44 -10.79 -18.71 2.05
N ASN A 45 -10.44 -19.75 1.31
CA ASN A 45 -9.56 -20.83 1.77
C ASN A 45 -8.07 -20.47 1.71
N GLN A 46 -7.70 -19.46 0.93
CA GLN A 46 -6.32 -18.94 0.86
C GLN A 46 -5.90 -18.14 2.10
N TYR A 47 -6.87 -17.68 2.91
CA TYR A 47 -6.61 -16.77 4.02
C TYR A 47 -7.10 -17.33 5.36
N THR A 48 -6.49 -16.86 6.45
CA THR A 48 -6.87 -17.22 7.83
C THR A 48 -6.95 -15.97 8.73
N GLY A 49 -7.65 -16.11 9.85
CA GLY A 49 -7.78 -15.06 10.86
C GLY A 49 -8.52 -13.81 10.36
N LEU A 50 -8.05 -12.63 10.81
CA LEU A 50 -8.64 -11.35 10.45
C LEU A 50 -8.51 -11.02 8.96
N ALA A 51 -7.46 -11.50 8.29
CA ALA A 51 -7.27 -11.27 6.86
C ALA A 51 -8.38 -11.90 6.00
N LYS A 52 -8.85 -13.10 6.36
CA LYS A 52 -10.01 -13.75 5.73
C LYS A 52 -11.28 -12.93 5.93
N LEU A 53 -11.49 -12.45 7.16
CA LEU A 53 -12.68 -11.68 7.53
C LEU A 53 -12.72 -10.33 6.83
N HIS A 54 -11.63 -9.55 6.85
CA HIS A 54 -11.57 -8.25 6.20
C HIS A 54 -11.79 -8.36 4.68
N ARG A 55 -11.22 -9.39 4.03
CA ARG A 55 -11.45 -9.62 2.60
C ARG A 55 -12.88 -10.02 2.27
N LEU A 56 -13.51 -10.89 3.06
CA LEU A 56 -14.92 -11.25 2.85
C LEU A 56 -15.84 -10.04 3.07
N ILE A 57 -15.55 -9.21 4.06
CA ILE A 57 -16.29 -7.94 4.29
C ILE A 57 -16.09 -7.00 3.11
N TYR A 58 -14.86 -6.88 2.60
CA TYR A 58 -14.55 -6.02 1.46
C TYR A 58 -15.33 -6.43 0.21
N VAL A 59 -15.36 -7.73 -0.11
CA VAL A 59 -16.15 -8.26 -1.23
C VAL A 59 -17.64 -8.05 -1.00
N ALA A 60 -18.13 -8.23 0.22
CA ALA A 60 -19.53 -7.97 0.56
C ALA A 60 -19.93 -6.52 0.27
N ASP A 61 -19.07 -5.56 0.59
CA ASP A 61 -19.37 -4.14 0.41
C ASP A 61 -19.40 -3.76 -1.09
N HIS A 62 -18.43 -4.23 -1.88
CA HIS A 62 -18.22 -3.80 -3.27
C HIS A 62 -18.96 -4.66 -4.32
N CYS A 63 -19.40 -5.88 -3.98
CA CYS A 63 -20.07 -6.79 -4.91
C CYS A 63 -21.47 -7.21 -4.42
N PRO A 64 -22.56 -6.64 -4.98
CA PRO A 64 -23.92 -6.98 -4.58
C PRO A 64 -24.32 -8.43 -4.83
N SER A 65 -23.88 -9.02 -5.94
CA SER A 65 -24.23 -10.40 -6.32
C SER A 65 -23.64 -11.44 -5.36
N LEU A 66 -22.42 -11.19 -4.89
CA LEU A 66 -21.68 -12.07 -3.98
C LEU A 66 -21.86 -11.69 -2.49
N ARG A 67 -22.63 -10.64 -2.20
CA ARG A 67 -22.76 -10.07 -0.85
C ARG A 67 -23.35 -11.04 0.17
N LEU A 68 -24.44 -11.72 -0.18
CA LEU A 68 -25.13 -12.62 0.75
C LEU A 68 -24.27 -13.84 1.10
N GLU A 69 -23.60 -14.40 0.09
CA GLU A 69 -22.71 -15.54 0.27
C GLU A 69 -21.45 -15.18 1.07
N SER A 70 -20.81 -14.05 0.74
CA SER A 70 -19.62 -13.57 1.47
C SER A 70 -19.93 -13.26 2.94
N LEU A 71 -21.07 -12.63 3.25
CA LEU A 71 -21.51 -12.40 4.63
C LEU A 71 -21.78 -13.71 5.37
N ARG A 72 -22.42 -14.69 4.72
CA ARG A 72 -22.66 -16.02 5.31
C ARG A 72 -21.34 -16.73 5.67
N MET A 73 -20.39 -16.75 4.74
CA MET A 73 -19.06 -17.33 4.98
C MET A 73 -18.30 -16.60 6.08
N ALA A 74 -18.40 -15.27 6.13
CA ALA A 74 -17.79 -14.46 7.18
C ALA A 74 -18.40 -14.78 8.55
N ILE A 75 -19.73 -14.84 8.68
CA ILE A 75 -20.42 -15.17 9.94
C ILE A 75 -20.01 -16.56 10.41
N ASN A 76 -20.07 -17.57 9.55
CA ASN A 76 -19.65 -18.94 9.87
C ASN A 76 -18.20 -18.97 10.39
N TYR A 77 -17.29 -18.25 9.73
CA TYR A 77 -15.90 -18.17 10.19
C TYR A 77 -15.75 -17.41 11.52
N VAL A 78 -16.45 -16.29 11.72
CA VAL A 78 -16.39 -15.54 13.00
C VAL A 78 -16.82 -16.40 14.18
N THR A 79 -17.78 -17.32 14.03
CA THR A 79 -18.21 -18.19 15.14
C THR A 79 -17.08 -19.08 15.70
N THR A 80 -16.07 -19.37 14.88
CA THR A 80 -14.86 -20.10 15.30
C THR A 80 -13.92 -19.24 16.14
N THR A 81 -13.96 -17.93 15.96
CA THR A 81 -13.13 -16.93 16.67
C THR A 81 -13.74 -16.49 18.00
N TYR A 82 -13.12 -15.50 18.67
CA TYR A 82 -13.61 -14.85 19.88
C TYR A 82 -14.07 -13.41 19.63
N ASN A 83 -14.16 -12.98 18.36
CA ASN A 83 -14.51 -11.61 18.01
C ASN A 83 -16.03 -11.39 18.03
N VAL A 84 -16.54 -10.98 19.18
CA VAL A 84 -17.96 -10.70 19.40
C VAL A 84 -18.42 -9.43 18.68
N THR A 85 -17.58 -8.39 18.68
CA THR A 85 -17.89 -7.09 18.06
C THR A 85 -18.11 -7.24 16.55
N LEU A 86 -17.24 -8.00 15.89
CA LEU A 86 -17.37 -8.25 14.46
C LEU A 86 -18.56 -9.15 14.15
N TYR A 87 -18.88 -10.14 15.00
CA TYR A 87 -20.08 -10.95 14.85
C TYR A 87 -21.35 -10.09 14.84
N GLN A 88 -21.48 -9.18 15.81
CA GLN A 88 -22.61 -8.24 15.88
C GLN A 88 -22.66 -7.33 14.66
N HIS A 89 -21.51 -6.83 14.21
CA HIS A 89 -21.43 -5.96 13.02
C HIS A 89 -21.85 -6.69 11.74
N LEU A 90 -21.39 -7.94 11.53
CA LEU A 90 -21.76 -8.75 10.37
C LEU A 90 -23.26 -9.08 10.35
N HIS A 91 -23.84 -9.44 11.50
CA HIS A 91 -25.28 -9.69 11.58
C HIS A 91 -26.10 -8.42 11.35
N LYS A 92 -25.63 -7.25 11.78
CA LYS A 92 -26.27 -5.97 11.46
C LYS A 92 -26.23 -5.70 9.94
N LYS A 93 -25.06 -5.84 9.31
CA LYS A 93 -24.92 -5.73 7.84
C LYS A 93 -25.82 -6.71 7.10
N LEU A 94 -25.95 -7.94 7.58
CA LEU A 94 -26.86 -8.92 7.00
C LEU A 94 -28.32 -8.50 7.13
N ALA A 95 -28.75 -8.02 8.31
CA ALA A 95 -30.12 -7.56 8.53
C ALA A 95 -30.48 -6.35 7.66
N ASP A 96 -29.55 -5.39 7.48
CA ASP A 96 -29.73 -4.22 6.62
C ASP A 96 -29.91 -4.64 5.15
N ASN A 97 -29.16 -5.64 4.67
CA ASN A 97 -29.28 -6.15 3.31
C ASN A 97 -30.57 -6.94 3.07
N VAL A 98 -30.96 -7.80 4.01
CA VAL A 98 -32.23 -8.54 3.92
C VAL A 98 -33.40 -7.57 3.93
N SER A 99 -33.36 -6.53 4.78
CA SER A 99 -34.41 -5.50 4.81
C SER A 99 -34.48 -4.67 3.52
N ALA A 100 -33.33 -4.41 2.88
CA ALA A 100 -33.28 -3.71 1.58
C ALA A 100 -33.81 -4.54 0.40
N LEU A 101 -33.73 -5.87 0.48
CA LEU A 101 -34.32 -6.81 -0.50
C LEU A 101 -35.85 -6.89 -0.39
N PHE A 102 -36.44 -6.53 0.76
CA PHE A 102 -37.89 -6.49 0.98
C PHE A 102 -38.47 -5.08 0.70
N LEU A 103 -38.45 -4.67 -0.57
CA LEU A 103 -39.44 -3.70 -1.07
C LEU A 103 -40.79 -4.44 -1.27
N PRO A 104 -41.93 -3.84 -0.89
CA PRO A 104 -43.23 -4.50 -0.96
C PRO A 104 -43.80 -4.37 -2.37
N ASP A 105 -43.26 -5.11 -3.34
CA ASP A 105 -44.06 -5.41 -4.54
C ASP A 105 -43.64 -6.71 -5.23
N VAL A 106 -44.66 -7.55 -5.43
CA VAL A 106 -44.81 -8.71 -6.32
C VAL A 106 -43.70 -9.77 -6.40
N THR A 107 -44.00 -10.92 -5.77
CA THR A 107 -43.65 -12.30 -6.20
C THR A 107 -42.20 -12.62 -6.58
N SER A 108 -41.49 -13.30 -5.67
CA SER A 108 -40.32 -14.11 -6.04
C SER A 108 -40.25 -15.39 -5.20
N GLN A 109 -41.17 -16.31 -5.52
CA GLN A 109 -40.86 -17.74 -5.43
C GLN A 109 -39.92 -18.09 -6.59
N SER A 110 -38.60 -17.97 -6.37
CA SER A 110 -37.60 -18.71 -7.16
C SER A 110 -36.19 -18.47 -6.63
N GLY A 111 -35.58 -19.51 -6.04
CA GLY A 111 -34.13 -19.64 -5.99
C GLY A 111 -33.53 -19.93 -4.61
N GLY A 112 -33.54 -21.21 -4.21
CA GLY A 112 -32.60 -21.75 -3.23
C GLY A 112 -32.87 -21.40 -1.76
N SER A 113 -33.33 -22.39 -1.00
CA SER A 113 -33.24 -22.43 0.45
C SER A 113 -31.77 -22.38 0.89
N GLN A 114 -31.17 -21.19 0.96
CA GLN A 114 -29.93 -20.94 1.67
C GLN A 114 -30.29 -20.39 3.05
N GLU A 115 -30.07 -21.19 4.10
CA GLU A 115 -30.34 -20.82 5.48
C GLU A 115 -29.62 -19.51 5.83
N ILE A 116 -30.39 -18.46 6.11
CA ILE A 116 -29.87 -17.18 6.58
C ILE A 116 -29.43 -17.37 8.04
N PRO A 117 -28.16 -17.12 8.40
CA PRO A 117 -27.71 -17.26 9.78
C PRO A 117 -28.48 -16.31 10.72
N THR A 118 -29.15 -16.87 11.73
CA THR A 118 -29.86 -16.09 12.75
C THR A 118 -28.89 -15.55 13.80
N PHE A 119 -29.17 -14.36 14.34
CA PHE A 119 -28.36 -13.77 15.40
C PHE A 119 -28.54 -14.53 16.73
N ASP A 120 -27.46 -15.06 17.28
CA ASP A 120 -27.46 -15.80 18.55
C ASP A 120 -26.90 -14.93 19.70
N ALA A 121 -27.80 -14.36 20.50
CA ALA A 121 -27.44 -13.56 21.67
C ALA A 121 -26.80 -14.40 22.80
N ALA A 122 -27.19 -15.68 22.94
CA ALA A 122 -26.63 -16.57 23.96
C ALA A 122 -25.20 -16.96 23.62
N TRP A 123 -24.89 -17.14 22.33
CA TRP A 123 -23.51 -17.33 21.86
C TRP A 123 -22.63 -16.13 22.19
N VAL A 124 -23.12 -14.91 21.96
CA VAL A 124 -22.41 -13.65 22.28
C VAL A 124 -22.03 -13.59 23.76
N GLU A 125 -22.99 -13.83 24.66
CA GLU A 125 -22.74 -13.80 26.10
C GLU A 125 -21.76 -14.91 26.53
N THR A 126 -21.97 -16.13 26.02
CA THR A 126 -21.14 -17.29 26.35
C THR A 126 -19.70 -17.11 25.87
N LYS A 127 -19.50 -16.62 24.66
CA LYS A 127 -18.16 -16.38 24.10
C LYS A 127 -17.47 -15.19 24.74
N SER A 128 -18.20 -14.11 25.05
CA SER A 128 -17.66 -12.98 25.81
C SER A 128 -17.14 -13.43 27.17
N LYS A 129 -17.93 -14.20 27.92
CA LYS A 129 -17.52 -14.78 29.21
C LYS A 129 -16.31 -15.72 29.09
N LYS A 130 -16.29 -16.61 28.09
CA LYS A 130 -15.14 -17.49 27.83
C LYS A 130 -13.87 -16.70 27.45
N SER A 131 -14.01 -15.64 26.66
CA SER A 131 -12.89 -14.78 26.29
C SER A 131 -12.30 -14.06 27.50
N ALA A 132 -13.16 -13.50 28.37
CA ALA A 132 -12.75 -12.84 29.60
C ALA A 132 -12.03 -13.80 30.57
N LEU A 133 -12.56 -15.02 30.77
CA LEU A 133 -11.91 -16.04 31.60
C LEU A 133 -10.55 -16.47 31.04
N LYS A 134 -10.43 -16.60 29.71
CA LYS A 134 -9.15 -16.92 29.06
C LYS A 134 -8.15 -15.77 29.23
N LEU A 135 -8.60 -14.53 29.11
CA LEU A 135 -7.75 -13.35 29.32
C LEU A 135 -7.24 -13.29 30.77
N GLU A 136 -8.11 -13.48 31.75
CA GLU A 136 -7.74 -13.48 33.17
C GLU A 136 -6.71 -14.59 33.49
N LYS A 137 -6.90 -15.78 32.90
CA LYS A 137 -5.94 -16.88 33.02
C LYS A 137 -4.57 -16.50 32.45
N LEU A 138 -4.53 -15.97 31.22
CA LEU A 138 -3.27 -15.56 30.57
C LEU A 138 -2.56 -14.44 31.35
N ASP A 139 -3.31 -13.49 31.91
CA ASP A 139 -2.74 -12.44 32.77
C ASP A 139 -2.19 -12.99 34.09
N CYS A 140 -2.87 -13.98 34.69
CA CYS A 140 -2.37 -14.67 35.88
C CYS A 140 -1.08 -15.44 35.59
N ASP A 141 -1.06 -16.21 34.50
CA ASP A 141 0.12 -16.96 34.05
C ASP A 141 1.29 -16.01 33.76
N LEU A 142 1.04 -14.88 33.09
CA LEU A 142 2.06 -13.87 32.83
C LEU A 142 2.62 -13.24 34.12
N LYS A 143 1.77 -12.98 35.12
CA LYS A 143 2.22 -12.51 36.45
C LYS A 143 3.10 -13.56 37.14
N ASN A 144 2.73 -14.83 37.06
CA ASN A 144 3.53 -15.94 37.60
C ASN A 144 4.89 -16.04 36.90
N TYR A 145 4.94 -15.91 35.57
CA TYR A 145 6.20 -15.92 34.81
C TYR A 145 7.09 -14.74 35.18
N LYS A 146 6.51 -13.56 35.43
CA LYS A 146 7.25 -12.37 35.91
C LYS A 146 7.79 -12.58 37.31
N ALA A 147 7.02 -13.16 38.23
CA ALA A 147 7.48 -13.50 39.57
C ALA A 147 8.67 -14.47 39.54
N ASN A 148 8.63 -15.46 38.63
CA ASN A 148 9.70 -16.43 38.45
C ASN A 148 10.92 -15.89 37.68
N SER A 149 10.84 -14.67 37.11
CA SER A 149 11.93 -14.00 36.39
C SER A 149 12.52 -14.78 35.21
N ILE A 150 11.72 -15.63 34.54
CA ILE A 150 12.15 -16.41 33.37
C ILE A 150 11.83 -15.62 32.10
N LYS A 151 12.86 -15.05 31.45
CA LYS A 151 12.70 -14.20 30.25
C LYS A 151 11.91 -14.88 29.13
N GLU A 152 12.20 -16.14 28.83
CA GLU A 152 11.53 -16.88 27.74
C GLU A 152 10.03 -17.12 28.02
N SER A 153 9.67 -17.43 29.27
CA SER A 153 8.27 -17.59 29.67
C SER A 153 7.51 -16.26 29.63
N ILE A 154 8.14 -15.16 30.03
CA ILE A 154 7.54 -13.83 29.95
C ILE A 154 7.32 -13.43 28.48
N ARG A 155 8.29 -13.70 27.61
CA ARG A 155 8.20 -13.44 26.16
C ARG A 155 7.04 -14.22 25.53
N ARG A 156 6.96 -15.54 25.74
CA ARG A 156 5.85 -16.37 25.23
C ARG A 156 4.51 -15.93 25.82
N GLY A 157 4.45 -15.61 27.11
CA GLY A 157 3.23 -15.11 27.72
C GLY A 157 2.74 -13.80 27.09
N HIS A 158 3.65 -12.92 26.66
CA HIS A 158 3.30 -11.72 25.89
C HIS A 158 2.83 -12.04 24.46
N ASP A 159 3.42 -13.03 23.79
CA ASP A 159 2.98 -13.49 22.47
C ASP A 159 1.56 -14.11 22.54
N ASP A 160 1.32 -15.02 23.49
CA ASP A 160 0.03 -15.69 23.69
C ASP A 160 -1.09 -14.67 24.03
N LEU A 161 -0.75 -13.65 24.81
CA LEU A 161 -1.65 -12.56 25.15
C LEU A 161 -1.96 -11.70 23.91
N GLY A 162 -0.95 -11.38 23.10
CA GLY A 162 -1.11 -10.67 21.83
C GLY A 162 -2.00 -11.43 20.85
N ASP A 163 -1.78 -12.74 20.70
CA ASP A 163 -2.59 -13.62 19.84
C ASP A 163 -4.03 -13.69 20.32
N HIS A 164 -4.27 -13.73 21.65
CA HIS A 164 -5.62 -13.67 22.20
C HIS A 164 -6.30 -12.34 21.90
N TYR A 165 -5.61 -11.21 22.04
CA TYR A 165 -6.14 -9.89 21.66
C TYR A 165 -6.47 -9.80 20.15
N LEU A 166 -5.63 -10.35 19.27
CA LEU A 166 -5.92 -10.45 17.84
C LEU A 166 -7.19 -11.26 17.55
N ASN A 167 -7.35 -12.40 18.23
CA ASN A 167 -8.55 -13.24 18.10
C ASN A 167 -9.83 -12.56 18.62
N CYS A 168 -9.68 -11.62 19.56
CA CYS A 168 -10.78 -10.79 20.06
C CYS A 168 -11.07 -9.58 19.16
N GLY A 169 -10.14 -9.21 18.27
CA GLY A 169 -10.22 -8.03 17.41
C GLY A 169 -9.66 -6.74 18.02
N ASP A 170 -8.98 -6.80 19.17
CA ASP A 170 -8.36 -5.64 19.80
C ASP A 170 -6.92 -5.45 19.31
N LEU A 171 -6.77 -4.71 18.22
CA LEU A 171 -5.49 -4.48 17.56
C LEU A 171 -4.54 -3.62 18.39
N SER A 172 -5.06 -2.62 19.12
CA SER A 172 -4.25 -1.70 19.90
C SER A 172 -3.57 -2.37 21.09
N ASN A 173 -4.31 -3.23 21.81
CA ASN A 173 -3.73 -3.96 22.94
C ASN A 173 -2.84 -5.12 22.49
N ALA A 174 -3.14 -5.76 21.34
CA ALA A 174 -2.23 -6.72 20.72
C ALA A 174 -0.84 -6.11 20.43
N LEU A 175 -0.82 -4.92 19.79
CA LEU A 175 0.43 -4.23 19.48
C LEU A 175 1.25 -3.89 20.74
N LYS A 176 0.59 -3.45 21.82
CA LYS A 176 1.23 -3.17 23.11
C LYS A 176 1.87 -4.43 23.71
N CYS A 177 1.23 -5.59 23.57
CA CYS A 177 1.75 -6.86 24.10
C CYS A 177 3.03 -7.28 23.37
N TYR A 178 3.04 -7.26 22.04
CA TYR A 178 4.25 -7.59 21.26
C TYR A 178 5.37 -6.56 21.47
N SER A 179 5.03 -5.27 21.64
CA SER A 179 6.02 -4.22 21.94
C SER A 179 6.70 -4.45 23.30
N ARG A 180 5.95 -4.88 24.32
CA ARG A 180 6.50 -5.23 25.65
C ARG A 180 7.35 -6.50 25.62
N ALA A 181 7.10 -7.42 24.70
CA ALA A 181 7.92 -8.63 24.55
C ALA A 181 9.37 -8.32 24.15
N ARG A 182 9.63 -7.15 23.56
CA ARG A 182 10.94 -6.69 23.07
C ARG A 182 12.05 -6.79 24.11
N ASP A 183 11.78 -6.35 25.34
CA ASP A 183 12.80 -6.25 26.38
C ASP A 183 13.25 -7.62 26.91
N TYR A 184 12.50 -8.68 26.54
CA TYR A 184 12.77 -10.07 26.90
C TYR A 184 13.39 -10.88 25.74
N CYS A 185 13.68 -10.26 24.60
CA CYS A 185 14.37 -10.89 23.48
C CYS A 185 15.87 -11.03 23.77
N THR A 186 16.41 -12.24 23.61
CA THR A 186 17.83 -12.57 23.88
C THR A 186 18.61 -13.03 22.64
N SER A 187 17.93 -13.52 21.60
CA SER A 187 18.51 -14.00 20.34
C SER A 187 17.92 -13.23 19.16
N GLY A 188 18.64 -13.16 18.03
CA GLY A 188 18.14 -12.54 16.80
C GLY A 188 16.81 -13.15 16.36
N LYS A 189 16.64 -14.47 16.43
CA LYS A 189 15.35 -15.15 16.17
C LYS A 189 14.18 -14.60 16.98
N HIS A 190 14.40 -14.24 18.26
CA HIS A 190 13.36 -13.65 19.10
C HIS A 190 12.98 -12.25 18.62
N VAL A 191 13.96 -11.46 18.18
CA VAL A 191 13.73 -10.12 17.61
C VAL A 191 12.95 -10.22 16.31
N VAL A 192 13.32 -11.15 15.43
CA VAL A 192 12.67 -11.36 14.13
C VAL A 192 11.21 -11.78 14.30
N ASN A 193 10.93 -12.77 15.14
CA ASN A 193 9.55 -13.23 15.39
C ASN A 193 8.68 -12.10 15.99
N MET A 194 9.24 -11.34 16.93
CA MET A 194 8.55 -10.16 17.47
C MET A 194 8.28 -9.12 16.38
N CYS A 195 9.26 -8.82 15.51
CA CYS A 195 9.07 -7.91 14.38
C CYS A 195 7.97 -8.39 13.43
N LEU A 196 7.89 -9.69 13.12
CA LEU A 196 6.84 -10.26 12.28
C LEU A 196 5.45 -10.09 12.91
N ASN A 197 5.31 -10.33 14.22
CA ASN A 197 4.05 -10.13 14.94
C ASN A 197 3.65 -8.65 14.95
N VAL A 198 4.59 -7.74 15.18
CA VAL A 198 4.35 -6.30 15.10
C VAL A 198 3.90 -5.90 13.70
N ILE A 199 4.60 -6.34 12.65
CA ILE A 199 4.25 -6.08 11.25
C ILE A 199 2.82 -6.56 10.95
N LYS A 200 2.46 -7.78 11.39
CA LYS A 200 1.10 -8.32 11.21
C LYS A 200 0.03 -7.39 11.79
N VAL A 201 0.21 -6.92 13.02
CA VAL A 201 -0.76 -6.00 13.65
C VAL A 201 -0.75 -4.63 12.98
N SER A 202 0.41 -4.10 12.63
CA SER A 202 0.55 -2.79 11.98
C SER A 202 -0.10 -2.77 10.58
N ILE A 203 -0.11 -3.89 9.85
CA ILE A 203 -0.85 -4.02 8.58
C ILE A 203 -2.36 -3.92 8.82
N TYR A 204 -2.91 -4.59 9.85
CA TYR A 204 -4.34 -4.46 10.17
C TYR A 204 -4.72 -3.06 10.66
N LEU A 205 -3.79 -2.35 11.31
CA LEU A 205 -3.93 -0.93 11.68
C LEU A 205 -3.67 0.04 10.52
N GLN A 206 -3.30 -0.46 9.34
CA GLN A 206 -2.90 0.33 8.16
C GLN A 206 -1.76 1.34 8.42
N ASN A 207 -0.88 1.07 9.39
CA ASN A 207 0.29 1.90 9.67
C ASN A 207 1.51 1.40 8.87
N TRP A 208 1.63 1.89 7.63
CA TRP A 208 2.63 1.41 6.68
C TRP A 208 4.06 1.88 6.97
N SER A 209 4.25 3.07 7.56
CA SER A 209 5.57 3.59 7.95
C SER A 209 6.18 2.73 9.06
N HIS A 210 5.35 2.27 9.99
CA HIS A 210 5.74 1.35 11.06
C HIS A 210 6.15 -0.01 10.51
N VAL A 211 5.41 -0.55 9.53
CA VAL A 211 5.75 -1.81 8.84
C VAL A 211 7.15 -1.72 8.23
N LEU A 212 7.45 -0.69 7.44
CA LEU A 212 8.76 -0.53 6.80
C LEU A 212 9.90 -0.41 7.81
N SER A 213 9.69 0.33 8.89
CA SER A 213 10.67 0.48 9.97
C SER A 213 11.02 -0.85 10.64
N TYR A 214 9.99 -1.68 10.92
CA TYR A 214 10.20 -3.00 11.53
C TYR A 214 10.74 -4.03 10.55
N VAL A 215 10.44 -3.91 9.25
CA VAL A 215 11.11 -4.70 8.20
C VAL A 215 12.60 -4.39 8.19
N SER A 216 13.00 -3.12 8.09
CA SER A 216 14.42 -2.74 8.09
C SER A 216 15.13 -3.17 9.38
N LYS A 217 14.45 -3.11 10.52
CA LYS A 217 14.98 -3.61 11.80
C LYS A 217 15.18 -5.12 11.80
N ALA A 218 14.23 -5.89 11.26
CA ALA A 218 14.35 -7.33 11.15
C ALA A 218 15.50 -7.72 10.21
N GLU A 219 15.58 -7.08 9.03
CA GLU A 219 16.65 -7.31 8.05
C GLU A 219 18.05 -6.95 8.57
N GLY A 220 18.15 -5.92 9.41
CA GLY A 220 19.41 -5.50 10.05
C GLY A 220 19.89 -6.38 11.19
N THR A 221 19.12 -7.42 11.58
CA THR A 221 19.53 -8.35 12.64
C THR A 221 20.53 -9.37 12.07
N THR A 222 21.76 -9.39 12.61
CA THR A 222 22.95 -10.11 12.12
C THR A 222 22.74 -11.59 11.80
N GLU A 223 21.84 -12.28 12.52
CA GLU A 223 21.51 -13.69 12.27
C GLU A 223 20.82 -13.95 10.91
N ILE A 224 20.18 -12.95 10.30
CA ILE A 224 19.62 -13.04 8.94
C ILE A 224 20.69 -12.78 7.88
N SER A 225 21.59 -11.82 8.13
CA SER A 225 22.60 -11.38 7.16
C SER A 225 23.78 -12.34 7.01
N GLU A 226 24.12 -13.11 8.06
CA GLU A 226 25.34 -13.94 8.09
C GLU A 226 25.16 -15.38 7.59
N THR A 227 23.95 -15.84 7.25
CA THR A 227 23.75 -17.21 6.76
C THR A 227 23.43 -17.23 5.28
N SER A 228 24.49 -17.28 4.49
CA SER A 228 24.50 -17.59 3.06
C SER A 228 23.68 -18.86 2.71
N LYS A 229 22.66 -18.65 1.87
CA LYS A 229 22.19 -19.50 0.76
C LYS A 229 21.52 -20.87 1.00
N ASP A 230 21.68 -21.60 2.09
CA ASP A 230 21.19 -23.02 2.13
C ASP A 230 20.50 -23.48 3.44
N LYS A 231 19.78 -22.61 4.16
CA LYS A 231 18.89 -23.06 5.25
C LYS A 231 17.47 -22.50 5.09
N ASP A 232 16.53 -23.39 4.75
CA ASP A 232 15.10 -23.14 4.54
C ASP A 232 14.42 -22.17 5.54
N PRO A 233 14.60 -22.26 6.88
CA PRO A 233 13.81 -21.44 7.80
C PRO A 233 14.10 -19.94 7.71
N ASN A 234 15.33 -19.55 7.35
CA ASN A 234 15.67 -18.12 7.19
C ASN A 234 15.12 -17.55 5.87
N GLN A 235 14.99 -18.38 4.83
CA GLN A 235 14.42 -17.97 3.55
C GLN A 235 12.92 -17.70 3.64
N VAL A 236 12.20 -18.44 4.49
CA VAL A 236 10.79 -18.18 4.81
C VAL A 236 10.61 -16.80 5.45
N VAL A 237 11.45 -16.46 6.44
CA VAL A 237 11.40 -15.15 7.09
C VAL A 237 11.70 -14.03 6.09
N ILE A 238 12.77 -14.17 5.30
CA ILE A 238 13.15 -13.16 4.31
C ILE A 238 12.01 -12.94 3.32
N THR A 239 11.42 -14.01 2.80
CA THR A 239 10.29 -13.94 1.86
C THR A 239 9.11 -13.18 2.48
N ARG A 240 8.74 -13.50 3.73
CA ARG A 240 7.65 -12.79 4.45
C ARG A 240 7.95 -11.31 4.64
N LEU A 241 9.19 -10.96 5.00
CA LEU A 241 9.62 -9.56 5.14
C LEU A 241 9.54 -8.82 3.80
N LYS A 242 9.99 -9.44 2.70
CA LYS A 242 9.88 -8.85 1.35
C LYS A 242 8.43 -8.65 0.91
N CYS A 243 7.55 -9.63 1.15
CA CYS A 243 6.13 -9.48 0.87
C CYS A 243 5.48 -8.37 1.71
N ALA A 244 5.81 -8.26 3.00
CA ALA A 244 5.30 -7.21 3.87
C ALA A 244 5.80 -5.81 3.45
N ALA A 245 7.08 -5.70 3.09
CA ALA A 245 7.65 -4.46 2.55
C ALA A 245 6.98 -4.06 1.23
N GLY A 246 6.79 -5.02 0.32
CA GLY A 246 6.11 -4.80 -0.95
C GLY A 246 4.68 -4.30 -0.76
N LEU A 247 3.95 -4.87 0.20
CA LEU A 247 2.59 -4.44 0.52
C LEU A 247 2.54 -3.01 1.11
N ALA A 248 3.48 -2.67 2.01
CA ALA A 248 3.56 -1.32 2.57
C ALA A 248 3.95 -0.27 1.52
N GLU A 249 4.87 -0.60 0.61
CA GLU A 249 5.25 0.28 -0.50
C GLU A 249 4.11 0.42 -1.53
N LEU A 250 3.31 -0.63 -1.75
CA LEU A 250 2.11 -0.58 -2.59
C LEU A 250 1.09 0.40 -2.01
N ALA A 251 0.77 0.26 -0.72
CA ALA A 251 -0.19 1.12 -0.03
C ALA A 251 0.24 2.60 -0.01
N THR A 252 1.55 2.85 0.09
CA THR A 252 2.12 4.22 0.00
C THR A 252 2.34 4.70 -1.44
N ARG A 253 1.76 4.01 -2.44
CA ARG A 253 1.79 4.34 -3.88
C ARG A 253 3.19 4.35 -4.51
N LYS A 254 4.17 3.72 -3.87
CA LYS A 254 5.55 3.57 -4.37
C LYS A 254 5.72 2.31 -5.22
N TYR A 255 5.00 2.24 -6.33
CA TYR A 255 4.87 1.03 -7.15
C TYR A 255 6.20 0.43 -7.63
N LYS A 256 7.19 1.26 -7.99
CA LYS A 256 8.50 0.76 -8.46
C LYS A 256 9.28 0.04 -7.36
N SER A 257 9.19 0.53 -6.13
CA SER A 257 9.80 -0.08 -4.95
C SER A 257 9.05 -1.34 -4.55
N ALA A 258 7.72 -1.29 -4.55
CA ALA A 258 6.85 -2.45 -4.30
C ALA A 258 7.16 -3.62 -5.24
N ALA A 259 7.23 -3.36 -6.55
CA ALA A 259 7.59 -4.36 -7.55
C ALA A 259 8.93 -5.05 -7.24
N LYS A 260 9.97 -4.27 -6.92
CA LYS A 260 11.30 -4.81 -6.59
C LYS A 260 11.27 -5.74 -5.37
N HIS A 261 10.49 -5.41 -4.34
CA HIS A 261 10.34 -6.26 -3.17
C HIS A 261 9.59 -7.56 -3.49
N PHE A 262 8.46 -7.49 -4.21
CA PHE A 262 7.70 -8.68 -4.60
C PHE A 262 8.50 -9.62 -5.52
N LEU A 263 9.30 -9.07 -6.44
CA LEU A 263 10.17 -9.84 -7.33
C LEU A 263 11.31 -10.58 -6.61
N GLN A 264 11.66 -10.18 -5.39
CA GLN A 264 12.66 -10.84 -4.55
C GLN A 264 12.07 -11.95 -3.66
N ALA A 265 10.75 -12.11 -3.64
CA ALA A 265 10.10 -13.18 -2.89
C ALA A 265 10.40 -14.56 -3.50
N ASN A 266 10.56 -15.57 -2.65
CA ASN A 266 10.71 -16.96 -3.08
C ASN A 266 9.34 -17.67 -3.11
N PHE A 267 9.06 -18.38 -4.20
CA PHE A 267 7.79 -19.08 -4.42
C PHE A 267 7.49 -20.13 -3.35
N ASP A 268 8.48 -20.99 -3.05
CA ASP A 268 8.32 -22.15 -2.14
C ASP A 268 8.01 -21.77 -0.69
N HIS A 269 8.18 -20.49 -0.33
CA HIS A 269 8.06 -20.01 1.04
C HIS A 269 7.10 -18.83 1.20
N CYS A 270 6.29 -18.57 0.17
CA CYS A 270 5.38 -17.43 0.13
C CYS A 270 4.02 -17.70 0.80
N GLU A 271 3.84 -18.85 1.45
CA GLU A 271 2.64 -19.13 2.23
C GLU A 271 2.57 -18.25 3.50
N PHE A 272 1.71 -17.24 3.44
CA PHE A 272 1.41 -16.37 4.56
C PHE A 272 -0.07 -15.96 4.60
N PRO A 273 -0.98 -16.91 4.95
CA PRO A 273 -2.43 -16.74 4.85
C PRO A 273 -3.00 -15.66 5.77
N GLU A 274 -2.22 -15.20 6.74
CA GLU A 274 -2.62 -14.12 7.64
C GLU A 274 -2.44 -12.73 7.01
N MET A 275 -1.80 -12.60 5.84
CA MET A 275 -1.50 -11.32 5.18
C MET A 275 -1.80 -11.33 3.69
N ILE A 276 -1.12 -12.19 2.91
CA ILE A 276 -1.12 -12.17 1.45
C ILE A 276 -1.00 -13.60 0.89
N SER A 277 -1.76 -13.92 -0.16
CA SER A 277 -1.63 -15.18 -0.89
C SER A 277 -0.50 -15.11 -1.93
N THR A 278 -0.05 -16.27 -2.39
CA THR A 278 0.94 -16.39 -3.46
C THR A 278 0.45 -15.77 -4.79
N ASN A 279 -0.84 -15.96 -5.11
CA ASN A 279 -1.49 -15.34 -6.27
C ASN A 279 -1.44 -13.81 -6.19
N ASN A 280 -1.74 -13.23 -5.02
CA ASN A 280 -1.70 -11.78 -4.83
C ASN A 280 -0.29 -11.23 -5.02
N VAL A 281 0.75 -11.95 -4.60
CA VAL A 281 2.15 -11.55 -4.85
C VAL A 281 2.46 -11.50 -6.35
N ALA A 282 1.96 -12.47 -7.14
CA ALA A 282 2.08 -12.46 -8.59
C ALA A 282 1.39 -11.24 -9.20
N ILE A 283 0.15 -10.97 -8.80
CA ILE A 283 -0.66 -9.84 -9.28
C ILE A 283 -0.02 -8.50 -8.93
N TYR A 284 0.28 -8.27 -7.65
CA TYR A 284 0.80 -6.99 -7.17
C TYR A 284 2.19 -6.72 -7.76
N GLY A 285 3.08 -7.73 -7.74
CA GLY A 285 4.41 -7.63 -8.32
C GLY A 285 4.37 -7.40 -9.83
N GLY A 286 3.55 -8.17 -10.55
CA GLY A 286 3.44 -8.10 -12.01
C GLY A 286 2.83 -6.79 -12.50
N LEU A 287 1.73 -6.32 -11.89
CA LEU A 287 1.10 -5.03 -12.25
C LEU A 287 2.00 -3.84 -11.91
N CYS A 288 2.63 -3.84 -10.73
CA CYS A 288 3.56 -2.78 -10.36
C CYS A 288 4.79 -2.73 -11.28
N ALA A 289 5.34 -3.89 -11.65
CA ALA A 289 6.43 -3.98 -12.62
C ALA A 289 5.98 -3.47 -13.99
N LEU A 290 4.81 -3.93 -14.48
CA LEU A 290 4.25 -3.49 -15.76
C LEU A 290 3.96 -1.99 -15.81
N ALA A 291 3.63 -1.36 -14.68
CA ALA A 291 3.41 0.08 -14.59
C ALA A 291 4.70 0.91 -14.49
N THR A 292 5.80 0.37 -13.94
CA THR A 292 6.98 1.18 -13.58
C THR A 292 8.34 0.75 -14.11
N PHE A 293 8.52 -0.49 -14.55
CA PHE A 293 9.80 -1.02 -15.03
C PHE A 293 10.03 -0.70 -16.49
N ASP A 294 11.23 -0.24 -16.87
CA ASP A 294 11.55 -0.03 -18.27
C ASP A 294 11.62 -1.37 -19.05
N ARG A 295 11.85 -1.29 -20.37
CA ARG A 295 11.89 -2.48 -21.24
C ARG A 295 12.98 -3.48 -20.82
N GLN A 296 14.10 -3.02 -20.28
CA GLN A 296 15.20 -3.89 -19.85
C GLN A 296 14.88 -4.52 -18.48
N GLU A 297 14.33 -3.75 -17.56
CA GLU A 297 13.84 -4.22 -16.27
C GLU A 297 12.72 -5.26 -16.46
N LEU A 298 11.76 -5.04 -17.37
CA LEU A 298 10.69 -6.00 -17.70
C LEU A 298 11.24 -7.30 -18.31
N LYS A 299 12.28 -7.21 -19.15
CA LYS A 299 12.96 -8.41 -19.66
C LYS A 299 13.50 -9.27 -18.50
N ASN A 300 14.05 -8.63 -17.46
CA ASN A 300 14.55 -9.35 -16.29
C ASN A 300 13.43 -10.04 -15.51
N VAL A 301 12.23 -9.43 -15.44
CA VAL A 301 11.03 -10.06 -14.84
C VAL A 301 10.66 -11.33 -15.62
N ILE A 302 10.61 -11.24 -16.94
CA ILE A 302 10.27 -12.36 -17.82
C ILE A 302 11.31 -13.49 -17.74
N SER A 303 12.59 -13.14 -17.62
CA SER A 303 13.68 -14.13 -17.52
C SER A 303 13.93 -14.65 -16.10
N SER A 304 13.28 -14.09 -15.09
CA SER A 304 13.47 -14.49 -13.69
C SER A 304 12.91 -15.88 -13.45
N SER A 305 13.78 -16.84 -13.10
CA SER A 305 13.35 -18.20 -12.77
C SER A 305 12.46 -18.25 -11.53
N SER A 306 12.75 -17.42 -10.53
CA SER A 306 11.98 -17.35 -9.28
C SER A 306 10.58 -16.76 -9.51
N PHE A 307 10.49 -15.65 -10.26
CA PHE A 307 9.20 -14.98 -10.49
C PHE A 307 8.33 -15.66 -11.55
N LYS A 308 8.94 -16.47 -12.43
CA LYS A 308 8.21 -17.27 -13.41
C LYS A 308 7.19 -18.21 -12.76
N LEU A 309 7.53 -18.83 -11.63
CA LEU A 309 6.62 -19.71 -10.88
C LEU A 309 5.36 -18.97 -10.41
N PHE A 310 5.51 -17.72 -9.93
CA PHE A 310 4.37 -16.87 -9.58
C PHE A 310 3.51 -16.53 -10.79
N LEU A 311 4.12 -16.22 -11.93
CA LEU A 311 3.40 -15.93 -13.17
C LEU A 311 2.70 -17.14 -13.79
N GLU A 312 3.11 -18.36 -13.44
CA GLU A 312 2.42 -19.59 -13.86
C GLU A 312 1.10 -19.80 -13.11
N LEU A 313 0.96 -19.24 -11.88
CA LEU A 313 -0.32 -19.22 -11.15
C LEU A 313 -1.34 -18.31 -11.82
N GLU A 314 -0.88 -17.19 -12.41
CA GLU A 314 -1.73 -16.15 -13.02
C GLU A 314 -1.42 -15.98 -14.51
N PRO A 315 -1.87 -16.91 -15.38
CA PRO A 315 -1.50 -16.95 -16.79
C PRO A 315 -1.98 -15.72 -17.58
N GLN A 316 -3.11 -15.12 -17.21
CA GLN A 316 -3.60 -13.88 -17.85
C GLN A 316 -2.63 -12.72 -17.67
N LEU A 317 -2.11 -12.52 -16.45
CA LEU A 317 -1.13 -11.48 -16.15
C LEU A 317 0.20 -11.72 -16.87
N ARG A 318 0.65 -12.98 -16.92
CA ARG A 318 1.83 -13.37 -17.68
C ARG A 318 1.69 -12.99 -19.15
N ASP A 319 0.56 -13.30 -19.77
CA ASP A 319 0.30 -13.02 -21.18
C ASP A 319 0.20 -11.50 -21.45
N ILE A 320 -0.34 -10.72 -20.51
CA ILE A 320 -0.32 -9.25 -20.56
C ILE A 320 1.13 -8.73 -20.60
N ILE A 321 1.99 -9.19 -19.70
CA ILE A 321 3.40 -8.76 -19.63
C ILE A 321 4.14 -9.11 -20.94
N PHE A 322 3.93 -10.33 -21.48
CA PHE A 322 4.52 -10.74 -22.75
C PHE A 322 4.03 -9.88 -23.91
N LYS A 323 2.72 -9.66 -24.04
CA LYS A 323 2.15 -8.83 -25.12
C LYS A 323 2.61 -7.39 -25.04
N PHE A 324 2.77 -6.84 -23.84
CA PHE A 324 3.36 -5.50 -23.64
C PHE A 324 4.81 -5.45 -24.13
N TYR A 325 5.62 -6.45 -23.78
CA TYR A 325 7.02 -6.53 -24.21
C TYR A 325 7.16 -6.70 -25.74
N GLU A 326 6.30 -7.52 -26.35
CA GLU A 326 6.19 -7.70 -27.81
C GLU A 326 5.58 -6.50 -28.55
N SER A 327 5.18 -5.44 -27.83
CA SER A 327 4.57 -4.22 -28.39
C SER A 327 3.21 -4.47 -29.08
N LYS A 328 2.48 -5.50 -28.64
CA LYS A 328 1.11 -5.84 -29.06
C LYS A 328 0.08 -5.19 -28.12
N TYR A 329 0.01 -3.86 -28.13
CA TYR A 329 -0.75 -3.08 -27.13
C TYR A 329 -2.27 -3.29 -27.19
N ASP A 330 -2.86 -3.48 -28.37
CA ASP A 330 -4.30 -3.74 -28.52
C ASP A 330 -4.74 -4.95 -27.69
N SER A 331 -4.11 -6.10 -27.95
CA SER A 331 -4.41 -7.34 -27.23
C SER A 331 -3.98 -7.31 -25.77
N CYS A 332 -2.96 -6.53 -25.42
CA CYS A 332 -2.53 -6.33 -24.04
C CYS A 332 -3.58 -5.57 -23.22
N LEU A 333 -4.12 -4.47 -23.77
CA LEU A 333 -5.11 -3.63 -23.10
C LEU A 333 -6.46 -4.32 -22.98
N LYS A 334 -6.88 -5.11 -23.98
CA LYS A 334 -8.08 -5.95 -23.89
C LYS A 334 -8.01 -6.94 -22.74
N LEU A 335 -6.91 -7.69 -22.63
CA LEU A 335 -6.71 -8.62 -21.51
C LEU A 335 -6.64 -7.89 -20.16
N LEU A 336 -6.05 -6.68 -20.13
CA LEU A 336 -5.99 -5.88 -18.91
C LEU A 336 -7.39 -5.42 -18.48
N ASP A 337 -8.24 -4.99 -19.41
CA ASP A 337 -9.62 -4.61 -19.12
C ASP A 337 -10.46 -5.82 -18.66
N GLU A 338 -10.23 -7.02 -19.20
CA GLU A 338 -10.92 -8.25 -18.78
C GLU A 338 -10.65 -8.64 -17.32
N ILE A 339 -9.44 -8.41 -16.80
CA ILE A 339 -9.11 -8.75 -15.41
C ILE A 339 -9.47 -7.63 -14.41
N LYS A 340 -9.84 -6.45 -14.90
CA LYS A 340 -10.04 -5.24 -14.09
C LYS A 340 -11.09 -5.44 -12.99
N ASP A 341 -12.23 -6.01 -13.34
CA ASP A 341 -13.35 -6.19 -12.40
C ASP A 341 -12.96 -7.12 -11.24
N ASN A 342 -12.14 -8.14 -11.50
CA ASN A 342 -11.63 -9.03 -10.46
C ASN A 342 -10.63 -8.31 -9.55
N LEU A 343 -9.75 -7.47 -10.10
CA LEU A 343 -8.79 -6.69 -9.31
C LEU A 343 -9.47 -5.66 -8.40
N LEU A 344 -10.62 -5.12 -8.82
CA LEU A 344 -11.42 -4.19 -8.04
C LEU A 344 -12.08 -4.83 -6.80
N LEU A 345 -12.10 -6.17 -6.71
CA LEU A 345 -12.61 -6.88 -5.53
C LEU A 345 -11.51 -7.30 -4.55
N ASP A 346 -10.25 -7.01 -4.85
CA ASP A 346 -9.16 -7.26 -3.93
C ASP A 346 -8.85 -6.03 -3.06
N MET A 347 -8.93 -6.24 -1.74
CA MET A 347 -8.86 -5.22 -0.70
C MET A 347 -7.66 -4.27 -0.80
N TYR A 348 -6.48 -4.72 -1.24
CA TYR A 348 -5.28 -3.89 -1.24
C TYR A 348 -4.98 -3.26 -2.60
N ILE A 349 -5.26 -3.96 -3.71
CA ILE A 349 -4.93 -3.43 -5.05
C ILE A 349 -6.00 -2.50 -5.60
N ALA A 350 -7.26 -2.70 -5.20
CA ALA A 350 -8.42 -1.95 -5.65
C ALA A 350 -8.22 -0.42 -5.72
N PRO A 351 -7.77 0.26 -4.64
CA PRO A 351 -7.55 1.71 -4.66
C PRO A 351 -6.45 2.17 -5.63
N HIS A 352 -5.61 1.24 -6.10
CA HIS A 352 -4.49 1.51 -6.98
C HIS A 352 -4.77 1.14 -8.44
N VAL A 353 -5.86 0.41 -8.74
CA VAL A 353 -6.18 -0.08 -10.09
C VAL A 353 -6.19 1.07 -11.10
N ASN A 354 -6.92 2.15 -10.83
CA ASN A 354 -7.03 3.29 -11.75
C ASN A 354 -5.68 3.98 -12.01
N ALA A 355 -4.88 4.16 -10.97
CA ALA A 355 -3.56 4.78 -11.07
C ALA A 355 -2.59 3.90 -11.87
N LEU A 356 -2.54 2.60 -11.57
CA LEU A 356 -1.69 1.62 -12.26
C LEU A 356 -2.08 1.50 -13.74
N TYR A 357 -3.38 1.42 -14.04
CA TYR A 357 -3.87 1.30 -15.42
C TYR A 357 -3.53 2.54 -16.25
N THR A 358 -3.68 3.73 -15.66
CA THR A 358 -3.29 4.99 -16.28
C THR A 358 -1.78 5.01 -16.57
N GLN A 359 -0.95 4.59 -15.61
CA GLN A 359 0.50 4.50 -15.80
C GLN A 359 0.88 3.50 -16.90
N ILE A 360 0.32 2.29 -16.89
CA ILE A 360 0.56 1.26 -17.92
C ILE A 360 0.20 1.80 -19.31
N ARG A 361 -0.96 2.45 -19.44
CA ARG A 361 -1.43 3.03 -20.70
C ARG A 361 -0.51 4.14 -21.20
N ASN A 362 -0.15 5.08 -20.33
CA ASN A 362 0.76 6.18 -20.65
C ASN A 362 2.11 5.66 -21.14
N ARG A 363 2.65 4.63 -20.49
CA ARG A 363 3.91 4.02 -20.91
C ARG A 363 3.81 3.25 -22.21
N ALA A 364 2.71 2.54 -22.45
CA ALA A 364 2.47 1.91 -23.74
C ALA A 364 2.47 2.95 -24.87
N LEU A 365 1.84 4.12 -24.68
CA LEU A 365 1.83 5.21 -25.66
C LEU A 365 3.24 5.76 -25.94
N VAL A 366 4.02 6.02 -24.87
CA VAL A 366 5.42 6.47 -24.98
C VAL A 366 6.28 5.44 -25.72
N GLN A 367 6.16 4.16 -25.35
CA GLN A 367 6.93 3.08 -25.94
C GLN A 367 6.52 2.80 -27.40
N TYR A 368 5.24 2.93 -27.74
CA TYR A 368 4.74 2.82 -29.10
C TYR A 368 5.33 3.91 -30.00
N PHE A 369 5.40 5.16 -29.50
CA PHE A 369 5.89 6.29 -30.30
C PHE A 369 7.42 6.37 -30.39
N SER A 370 8.15 5.84 -29.40
CA SER A 370 9.62 5.93 -29.31
C SER A 370 10.42 5.62 -30.58
N PRO A 371 10.07 4.62 -31.44
CA PRO A 371 10.83 4.34 -32.66
C PRO A 371 10.43 5.21 -33.86
N TYR A 372 9.43 6.10 -33.75
CA TYR A 372 8.88 6.87 -34.87
C TYR A 372 9.28 8.34 -34.82
N MET A 373 9.70 8.89 -35.96
CA MET A 373 9.85 10.34 -36.15
C MET A 373 8.53 11.02 -36.53
N SER A 374 7.62 10.27 -37.15
CA SER A 374 6.28 10.70 -37.53
C SER A 374 5.35 9.49 -37.45
N ALA A 375 4.21 9.64 -36.78
CA ALA A 375 3.23 8.57 -36.59
C ALA A 375 1.83 9.05 -36.95
N ASP A 376 1.08 8.21 -37.69
CA ASP A 376 -0.33 8.43 -38.01
C ASP A 376 -1.19 8.15 -36.78
N MET A 377 -1.90 9.16 -36.28
CA MET A 377 -2.74 9.04 -35.08
C MET A 377 -3.93 8.11 -35.29
N ARG A 378 -4.38 7.90 -36.54
CA ARG A 378 -5.50 6.98 -36.83
C ARG A 378 -5.10 5.53 -36.55
N LYS A 379 -3.90 5.13 -37.00
CA LYS A 379 -3.35 3.80 -36.73
C LYS A 379 -3.05 3.62 -35.24
N MET A 380 -2.51 4.66 -34.61
CA MET A 380 -2.27 4.66 -33.17
C MET A 380 -3.59 4.52 -32.39
N ALA A 381 -4.65 5.21 -32.78
CA ALA A 381 -5.95 5.12 -32.10
C ALA A 381 -6.53 3.70 -32.17
N THR A 382 -6.43 3.04 -33.34
CA THR A 382 -6.82 1.64 -33.50
C THR A 382 -5.99 0.70 -32.62
N ALA A 383 -4.67 0.92 -32.50
CA ALA A 383 -3.79 0.09 -31.67
C ALA A 383 -4.06 0.22 -30.16
N PHE A 384 -4.72 1.30 -29.72
CA PHE A 384 -5.00 1.61 -28.32
C PHE A 384 -6.49 1.58 -27.96
N ASN A 385 -7.34 1.05 -28.84
CA ASN A 385 -8.80 0.95 -28.69
C ASN A 385 -9.46 2.29 -28.30
N ARG A 386 -9.08 3.38 -28.98
CA ARG A 386 -9.65 4.71 -28.74
C ARG A 386 -10.11 5.39 -30.01
N SER A 387 -10.94 6.42 -29.83
CA SER A 387 -11.19 7.40 -30.88
C SER A 387 -9.99 8.33 -31.04
N VAL A 388 -9.81 8.88 -32.24
CA VAL A 388 -8.72 9.81 -32.55
C VAL A 388 -8.78 11.05 -31.64
N ALA A 389 -9.98 11.56 -31.35
CA ALA A 389 -10.16 12.72 -30.46
C ALA A 389 -9.76 12.41 -29.01
N ALA A 390 -10.10 11.22 -28.49
CA ALA A 390 -9.68 10.82 -27.14
C ALA A 390 -8.16 10.62 -27.07
N LEU A 391 -7.58 9.98 -28.10
CA LEU A 391 -6.12 9.82 -28.20
C LEU A 391 -5.40 11.18 -28.26
N GLU A 392 -5.96 12.14 -28.99
CA GLU A 392 -5.39 13.49 -29.09
C GLU A 392 -5.30 14.18 -27.71
N ASN A 393 -6.35 14.06 -26.89
CA ASN A 393 -6.35 14.57 -25.52
C ASN A 393 -5.34 13.82 -24.62
N GLU A 394 -5.27 12.48 -24.72
CA GLU A 394 -4.30 11.67 -23.97
C GLU A 394 -2.85 12.06 -24.33
N LEU A 395 -2.55 12.21 -25.64
CA LEU A 395 -1.23 12.62 -26.13
C LEU A 395 -0.89 14.05 -25.72
N MET A 396 -1.86 14.96 -25.75
CA MET A 396 -1.68 16.33 -25.28
C MET A 396 -1.19 16.35 -23.82
N GLN A 397 -1.85 15.58 -22.94
CA GLN A 397 -1.45 15.48 -21.54
C GLN A 397 -0.02 14.93 -21.40
N LEU A 398 0.32 13.87 -22.14
CA LEU A 398 1.67 13.29 -22.14
C LEU A 398 2.76 14.24 -22.65
N ILE A 399 2.43 15.13 -23.59
CA ILE A 399 3.34 16.16 -24.10
C ILE A 399 3.52 17.28 -23.05
N LEU A 400 2.43 17.69 -22.39
CA LEU A 400 2.48 18.70 -21.32
C LEU A 400 3.30 18.20 -20.12
N ASP A 401 3.12 16.93 -19.75
CA ASP A 401 3.87 16.27 -18.67
C ASP A 401 5.33 15.97 -19.07
N GLY A 402 5.71 16.23 -20.32
CA GLY A 402 7.07 16.06 -20.83
C GLY A 402 7.49 14.59 -21.04
N GLN A 403 6.56 13.64 -20.97
CA GLN A 403 6.82 12.22 -21.19
C GLN A 403 7.02 11.90 -22.68
N ILE A 404 6.34 12.64 -23.57
CA ILE A 404 6.49 12.53 -25.03
C ILE A 404 6.99 13.86 -25.59
N GLN A 405 8.14 13.85 -26.27
CA GLN A 405 8.66 15.01 -26.98
C GLN A 405 8.15 15.04 -28.42
N ALA A 406 6.92 15.54 -28.59
CA ALA A 406 6.26 15.58 -29.90
C ALA A 406 5.43 16.85 -30.12
N ARG A 407 4.91 16.98 -31.35
CA ARG A 407 3.98 18.01 -31.81
C ARG A 407 2.84 17.33 -32.56
N ILE A 408 1.61 17.69 -32.21
CA ILE A 408 0.39 17.17 -32.84
C ILE A 408 0.02 18.09 -34.00
N ASP A 409 -0.03 17.54 -35.21
CA ASP A 409 -0.72 18.16 -36.34
C ASP A 409 -2.18 17.68 -36.32
N SER A 410 -3.06 18.51 -35.77
CA SER A 410 -4.48 18.19 -35.64
C SER A 410 -5.23 18.20 -36.98
N HIS A 411 -4.72 18.90 -38.01
CA HIS A 411 -5.36 18.94 -39.32
C HIS A 411 -5.14 17.62 -40.06
N ASN A 412 -3.90 17.16 -40.13
CA ASN A 412 -3.55 15.91 -40.82
C ASN A 412 -3.66 14.67 -39.92
N LYS A 413 -3.83 14.85 -38.61
CA LYS A 413 -3.85 13.80 -37.57
C LYS A 413 -2.55 13.00 -37.55
N ILE A 414 -1.44 13.71 -37.54
CA ILE A 414 -0.08 13.14 -37.50
C ILE A 414 0.64 13.67 -36.26
N LEU A 415 1.34 12.78 -35.55
CA LEU A 415 2.21 13.10 -34.44
C LEU A 415 3.66 13.15 -34.92
N TYR A 416 4.29 14.32 -34.84
CA TYR A 416 5.69 14.53 -35.22
C TYR A 416 6.60 14.56 -33.99
N ALA A 417 7.70 13.83 -34.03
CA ALA A 417 8.72 13.91 -32.99
C ALA A 417 9.35 15.30 -33.00
N LYS A 418 9.55 15.87 -31.82
CA LYS A 418 10.21 17.17 -31.68
C LYS A 418 11.72 16.93 -31.65
N ASP A 419 12.41 17.29 -32.72
CA ASP A 419 13.86 17.43 -32.65
C ASP A 419 14.21 18.68 -31.83
N ALA A 420 14.70 18.46 -30.62
CA ALA A 420 15.30 19.51 -29.83
C ALA A 420 16.76 19.69 -30.27
N ASP A 421 17.11 20.87 -30.77
CA ASP A 421 18.51 21.20 -31.01
C ASP A 421 19.28 21.20 -29.69
N GLN A 422 20.06 20.13 -29.49
CA GLN A 422 20.85 19.90 -28.27
C GLN A 422 21.79 21.08 -27.99
N ARG A 423 22.29 21.74 -29.04
CA ARG A 423 23.17 22.91 -28.89
C ARG A 423 22.39 24.06 -28.28
N SER A 424 21.31 24.49 -28.91
CA SER A 424 20.48 25.59 -28.44
C SER A 424 19.97 25.37 -27.01
N ALA A 425 19.49 24.16 -26.70
CA ALA A 425 19.04 23.80 -25.36
C ALA A 425 20.17 23.88 -24.31
N THR A 426 21.38 23.44 -24.67
CA THR A 426 22.55 23.50 -23.76
C THR A 426 22.98 24.95 -23.50
N PHE A 427 23.00 25.80 -24.55
CA PHE A 427 23.31 27.22 -24.41
C PHE A 427 22.30 27.95 -23.52
N GLU A 428 21.02 27.72 -23.75
CA GLU A 428 19.95 28.34 -22.96
C GLU A 428 20.03 27.91 -21.48
N LYS A 429 20.24 26.61 -21.23
CA LYS A 429 20.43 26.08 -19.87
C LYS A 429 21.66 26.71 -19.19
N ALA A 430 22.79 26.81 -19.89
CA ALA A 430 24.00 27.42 -19.36
C ALA A 430 23.82 28.91 -19.01
N ILE A 431 23.14 29.67 -19.87
CA ILE A 431 22.82 31.08 -19.62
C ILE A 431 21.92 31.22 -18.38
N ASN A 432 20.90 30.37 -18.25
CA ASN A 432 20.00 30.38 -17.10
C ASN A 432 20.72 30.05 -15.79
N VAL A 433 21.58 29.02 -15.79
CA VAL A 433 22.44 28.69 -14.63
C VAL A 433 23.37 29.85 -14.29
N GLY A 434 23.95 30.51 -15.29
CA GLY A 434 24.79 31.69 -15.09
C GLY A 434 24.04 32.86 -14.44
N LYS A 435 22.82 33.16 -14.90
CA LYS A 435 21.96 34.21 -14.31
C LYS A 435 21.56 33.87 -12.87
N GLU A 436 21.16 32.61 -12.62
CA GLU A 436 20.80 32.12 -11.29
C GLU A 436 21.99 32.22 -10.32
N PHE A 437 23.19 31.83 -10.78
CA PHE A 437 24.43 31.95 -10.02
C PHE A 437 24.76 33.41 -9.68
N GLN A 438 24.71 34.31 -10.66
CA GLN A 438 24.93 35.74 -10.44
C GLN A 438 23.95 36.32 -9.40
N ARG A 439 22.66 35.95 -9.50
CA ARG A 439 21.63 36.37 -8.55
C ARG A 439 21.93 35.87 -7.13
N ARG A 440 22.26 34.58 -6.98
CA ARG A 440 22.60 33.97 -5.68
C ARG A 440 23.83 34.61 -5.06
N THR A 441 24.86 34.87 -5.86
CA THR A 441 26.09 35.52 -5.38
C THR A 441 25.82 36.96 -4.92
N ARG A 442 25.03 37.73 -5.67
CA ARG A 442 24.63 39.10 -5.24
C ARG A 442 23.84 39.07 -3.93
N MET A 443 22.90 38.12 -3.79
CA MET A 443 22.13 37.92 -2.56
C MET A 443 23.04 37.55 -1.38
N LEU A 444 24.04 36.68 -1.60
CA LEU A 444 25.00 36.26 -0.57
C LEU A 444 25.89 37.43 -0.11
N ILE A 445 26.39 38.23 -1.07
CA ILE A 445 27.19 39.43 -0.77
C ILE A 445 26.36 40.42 0.06
N LEU A 446 25.10 40.65 -0.33
CA LEU A 446 24.19 41.53 0.41
C LEU A 446 23.94 40.99 1.83
N ARG A 447 23.72 39.68 1.97
CA ARG A 447 23.54 39.03 3.28
C ARG A 447 24.77 39.19 4.16
N ALA A 448 25.98 38.99 3.61
CA ALA A 448 27.23 39.19 4.32
C ALA A 448 27.41 40.66 4.77
N ALA A 449 27.03 41.62 3.92
CA ALA A 449 27.05 43.04 4.26
C ALA A 449 26.06 43.39 5.39
N MET A 450 24.85 42.84 5.36
CA MET A 450 23.84 43.01 6.43
C MET A 450 24.34 42.44 7.76
N VAL A 451 24.92 41.22 7.76
CA VAL A 451 25.48 40.58 8.95
C VAL A 451 26.63 41.41 9.53
N ARG A 452 27.55 41.90 8.67
CA ARG A 452 28.67 42.76 9.08
C ARG A 452 28.22 44.08 9.70
N ARG A 453 27.06 44.62 9.29
CA ARG A 453 26.45 45.83 9.84
C ARG A 453 25.49 45.53 11.00
N HIS A 454 25.42 44.29 11.48
CA HIS A 454 24.47 43.82 12.49
C HIS A 454 22.99 44.11 12.16
N ILE A 455 22.64 44.21 10.88
CA ILE A 455 21.25 44.31 10.42
C ILE A 455 20.65 42.91 10.47
N HIS A 456 19.99 42.59 11.58
CA HIS A 456 19.27 41.34 11.78
C HIS A 456 17.83 41.63 12.19
N VAL A 457 16.91 40.82 11.70
CA VAL A 457 15.53 40.83 12.19
C VAL A 457 15.58 40.27 13.61
N LYS A 458 15.32 41.12 14.61
CA LYS A 458 15.07 40.63 15.96
C LYS A 458 13.72 39.92 15.90
N ASN A 459 13.70 38.62 16.21
CA ASN A 459 12.44 37.99 16.61
C ASN A 459 11.98 38.74 17.86
N GLN A 460 11.01 39.64 17.71
CA GLN A 460 10.25 40.05 18.87
C GLN A 460 9.66 38.76 19.44
N PRO A 461 9.91 38.42 20.72
CA PRO A 461 9.01 37.51 21.37
C PRO A 461 7.61 38.09 21.16
N ARG A 462 6.64 37.25 20.78
CA ARG A 462 5.25 37.62 20.96
C ARG A 462 5.09 37.88 22.45
N GLU A 463 5.31 39.12 22.87
CA GLU A 463 4.78 39.61 24.12
C GLU A 463 3.29 39.40 23.98
N SER A 464 2.80 38.46 24.77
CA SER A 464 1.41 38.31 25.16
C SER A 464 0.87 39.69 25.51
N SER A 465 0.40 40.41 24.49
CA SER A 465 -0.12 41.76 24.61
C SER A 465 -1.59 41.61 24.95
N ASN A 466 -1.84 41.44 26.24
CA ASN A 466 -3.09 41.94 26.79
C ASN A 466 -3.01 43.47 26.64
N HIS A 467 -3.85 43.98 25.74
CA HIS A 467 -4.25 45.38 25.52
C HIS A 467 -3.37 46.30 24.68
N GLY A 468 -4.05 46.96 23.73
CA GLY A 468 -3.68 48.28 23.21
C GLY A 468 -3.59 48.32 21.69
N ALA A 469 -4.69 48.72 21.05
CA ALA A 469 -4.82 48.92 19.62
C ALA A 469 -3.64 49.68 18.97
N GLU A 470 -3.12 49.15 17.86
CA GLU A 470 -2.74 49.96 16.71
C GLU A 470 -2.71 49.12 15.43
N ILE A 471 -3.24 49.74 14.37
CA ILE A 471 -3.61 49.17 13.08
C ILE A 471 -2.34 48.78 12.30
N CYS A 472 -2.25 47.52 11.88
CA CYS A 472 -1.24 47.09 10.91
C CYS A 472 -1.93 46.44 9.70
N VAL A 473 -1.84 47.12 8.56
CA VAL A 473 -2.39 46.73 7.26
C VAL A 473 -1.69 45.46 6.77
N PRO A 474 -2.41 44.40 6.35
CA PRO A 474 -1.77 43.23 5.78
C PRO A 474 -1.28 43.54 4.36
N ALA A 475 0.02 43.31 4.12
CA ALA A 475 0.58 43.26 2.79
C ALA A 475 0.00 42.05 2.04
N SER A 476 -0.91 42.34 1.11
CA SER A 476 -1.45 41.39 0.14
C SER A 476 -0.33 40.86 -0.76
N GLY A 477 0.00 39.58 -0.62
CA GLY A 477 0.82 38.82 -1.55
C GLY A 477 0.06 38.52 -2.84
N SER A 478 0.56 39.07 -3.94
CA SER A 478 0.55 38.52 -5.31
C SER A 478 -0.67 37.68 -5.75
N SER A 479 -1.68 38.35 -6.31
CA SER A 479 -2.54 37.76 -7.34
C SER A 479 -1.97 38.11 -8.72
N SER A 480 -1.80 37.07 -9.54
CA SER A 480 -1.45 37.09 -10.96
C SER A 480 -2.26 38.11 -11.77
N GLY A 481 -1.57 39.11 -12.34
CA GLY A 481 -2.15 40.03 -13.33
C GLY A 481 -2.03 39.47 -14.73
N SER A 482 -3.17 39.16 -15.34
CA SER A 482 -3.35 38.94 -16.77
C SER A 482 -3.05 40.24 -17.54
N LEU A 483 -2.12 40.16 -18.50
CA LEU A 483 -1.90 41.21 -19.49
C LEU A 483 -2.95 41.08 -20.60
N ALA A 484 -3.97 41.93 -20.57
CA ALA A 484 -4.71 42.30 -21.76
C ALA A 484 -3.97 43.44 -22.47
N ARG A 485 -3.69 43.28 -23.76
CA ARG A 485 -3.43 44.39 -24.68
C ARG A 485 -4.30 44.22 -25.91
N ASN A 486 -4.89 45.35 -26.30
CA ASN A 486 -5.47 45.64 -27.61
C ASN A 486 -4.55 45.23 -28.76
#